data_AF-S4WAF4-F1
#
_entry.id   AF-S4WAF4-F1
#
_cell.length_a   1.000
_cell.length_b   1.000
_cell.length_c   1.000
_cell.angle_alpha   90.00
_cell.angle_beta   90.00
_cell.angle_gamma   90.00
#
_symmetry.space_group_name_H-M   'P 1'
#
loop_
_entity.id
_entity.type
_entity.pdbx_description
1 polymer ?
#
loop_
_entity_poly.entity_id
_entity_poly.type
_entity_poly.pdbx_seq_one_letter_code
_entity_poly.pdbx_strand_id
1 'polypeptide(L)'
;SPALLNFTDGRYVGARLDRNGLRPCRYYVTSDDRIICASEVGVVQNIDERLVVAKGKIRPGDLFLVDTENCTIINQDNIKHDISTRENFSQWLENKTITLDQLTANIPIDINTPTHGVLDNERLLANGFTFELIGLLLAPMALTGKEALGSMGNDAPLACLNEAPVMLFDYFKHY
;
A
#
# COMPACT_ATOMS: atom_id res chain seq x y z
N SER A 1 4.04 0.84 7.39
CA SER A 1 4.06 1.50 8.71
C SER A 1 3.53 2.91 8.60
N PRO A 2 2.67 3.38 9.52
CA PRO A 2 2.16 4.76 9.52
C PRO A 2 3.29 5.75 9.80
N ALA A 3 3.47 6.76 8.96
CA ALA A 3 4.64 7.64 9.02
C ALA A 3 4.28 9.11 8.74
N LEU A 4 4.71 9.97 9.65
CA LEU A 4 4.83 11.41 9.44
C LEU A 4 6.31 11.74 9.56
N LEU A 5 6.90 12.25 8.48
CA LEU A 5 8.31 12.60 8.43
C LEU A 5 8.43 14.13 8.43
N ASN A 6 9.08 14.68 9.46
CA ASN A 6 9.54 16.06 9.45
C ASN A 6 11.00 16.09 9.02
N PHE A 7 11.36 17.00 8.13
CA PHE A 7 12.71 17.08 7.57
C PHE A 7 13.11 18.53 7.32
N THR A 8 14.41 18.77 7.24
CA THR A 8 14.99 20.05 6.85
C THR A 8 16.37 19.85 6.24
N ASP A 9 16.75 20.73 5.33
CA ASP A 9 18.10 20.82 4.75
C ASP A 9 18.82 22.13 5.14
N GLY A 10 18.26 22.89 6.09
CA GLY A 10 18.77 24.19 6.53
C GLY A 10 18.07 25.39 5.89
N ARG A 11 17.56 25.27 4.66
CA ARG A 11 16.76 26.30 3.98
C ARG A 11 15.29 25.91 3.88
N TYR A 12 15.04 24.66 3.55
CA TYR A 12 13.69 24.14 3.45
C TYR A 12 13.36 23.38 4.74
N VAL A 13 12.16 23.59 5.24
CA VAL A 13 11.57 22.82 6.33
C VAL A 13 10.27 22.24 5.83
N GLY A 14 10.06 20.95 6.04
CA GLY A 14 8.88 20.29 5.52
C GLY A 14 8.40 19.10 6.34
N ALA A 15 7.19 18.70 6.03
CA ALA A 15 6.54 17.53 6.60
C ALA A 15 5.87 16.72 5.48
N ARG A 16 6.09 15.40 5.47
CA ARG A 16 5.46 14.49 4.51
C ARG A 16 4.73 13.37 5.24
N LEU A 17 3.53 13.10 4.74
CA LEU A 17 2.65 12.09 5.29
C LEU A 17 2.66 10.85 4.40
N ASP A 18 2.52 9.68 5.01
CA ASP A 18 2.40 8.42 4.27
C ASP A 18 1.19 8.42 3.33
N ARG A 19 1.22 7.55 2.31
CA ARG A 19 0.18 7.43 1.27
C ARG A 19 -1.22 7.23 1.86
N ASN A 20 -1.33 6.60 3.02
CA ASN A 20 -2.60 6.20 3.60
C ASN A 20 -3.12 7.19 4.63
N GLY A 21 -2.34 8.20 5.04
CA GLY A 21 -2.89 9.22 5.92
C GLY A 21 -2.86 8.87 7.40
N LEU A 22 -2.13 7.82 7.79
CA LEU A 22 -2.39 7.12 9.04
C LEU A 22 -1.91 7.87 10.30
N ARG A 23 -1.11 8.93 10.13
CA ARG A 23 -0.74 9.88 11.19
C ARG A 23 -1.28 11.27 10.87
N PRO A 24 -2.00 11.95 11.78
CA PRO A 24 -2.39 13.33 11.55
C PRO A 24 -1.17 14.28 11.60
N CYS A 25 -1.10 15.30 10.74
CA CYS A 25 -0.40 16.58 11.01
C CYS A 25 -1.34 17.74 10.66
N ARG A 26 -1.36 18.72 11.55
CA ARG A 26 -2.08 19.98 11.38
C ARG A 26 -1.09 21.11 11.48
N TYR A 27 -1.35 22.20 10.77
CA TYR A 27 -0.51 23.38 10.81
C TYR A 27 -1.30 24.66 11.08
N TYR A 28 -0.63 25.59 11.73
CA TYR A 28 -1.06 26.97 11.93
C TYR A 28 -0.09 27.91 11.23
N VAL A 29 -0.61 28.93 10.57
CA VAL A 29 0.16 30.07 10.06
C VAL A 29 -0.27 31.27 10.85
N THR A 30 0.68 31.98 11.47
CA THR A 30 0.41 33.17 12.26
C THR A 30 0.86 34.44 11.54
N SER A 31 0.33 35.59 11.95
CA SER A 31 0.59 36.91 11.36
C SER A 31 1.96 37.48 11.74
N ASP A 32 2.66 36.83 12.67
CA ASP A 32 4.02 37.15 13.10
C ASP A 32 5.04 36.15 12.53
N ASP A 33 4.76 35.65 11.32
CA ASP A 33 5.64 34.82 10.49
C ASP A 33 6.07 33.49 11.11
N ARG A 34 5.21 32.87 11.92
CA ARG A 34 5.45 31.52 12.46
C ARG A 34 4.56 30.49 11.79
N ILE A 35 5.15 29.33 11.55
CA ILE A 35 4.44 28.13 11.11
C ILE A 35 4.63 27.04 12.14
N ILE A 36 3.53 26.47 12.62
CA ILE A 36 3.52 25.46 13.66
C ILE A 36 2.85 24.21 13.09
N CYS A 37 3.59 23.13 12.75
CA CYS A 37 3.00 21.81 12.48
C CYS A 37 3.14 20.92 13.71
N ALA A 38 2.05 20.22 14.04
CA ALA A 38 2.03 19.23 15.09
C ALA A 38 1.06 18.11 14.73
N SER A 39 1.23 16.94 15.36
CA SER A 39 0.30 15.81 15.19
C SER A 39 -1.11 16.12 15.70
N GLU A 40 -1.22 17.05 16.66
CA GLU A 40 -2.45 17.40 17.34
C GLU A 40 -2.66 18.91 17.38
N VAL A 41 -3.90 19.33 17.66
CA VAL A 41 -4.25 20.73 17.90
C VAL A 41 -3.91 21.08 19.34
N GLY A 42 -3.34 22.27 19.58
CA GLY A 42 -3.11 22.78 20.93
C GLY A 42 -1.81 22.32 21.60
N VAL A 43 -0.88 21.72 20.84
CA VAL A 43 0.44 21.31 21.35
C VAL A 43 1.26 22.51 21.83
N VAL A 44 1.20 23.63 21.11
CA VAL A 44 1.79 24.89 21.56
C VAL A 44 0.72 25.65 22.35
N GLN A 45 0.92 25.74 23.67
CA GLN A 45 0.06 26.51 24.56
C GLN A 45 0.26 28.02 24.29
N ASN A 46 -0.81 28.80 24.48
CA ASN A 46 -0.80 30.28 24.41
C ASN A 46 -0.59 30.92 23.01
N ILE A 47 -1.04 30.27 21.94
CA ILE A 47 -1.20 30.99 20.66
C ILE A 47 -2.44 31.87 20.75
N ASP A 48 -2.28 33.19 20.67
CA ASP A 48 -3.41 34.12 20.56
C ASP A 48 -4.14 33.86 19.24
N GLU A 49 -5.44 33.57 19.30
CA GLU A 49 -6.25 33.29 18.12
C GLU A 49 -6.26 34.46 17.12
N ARG A 50 -6.06 35.70 17.59
CA ARG A 50 -5.97 36.89 16.74
C ARG A 50 -4.75 36.87 15.82
N LEU A 51 -3.71 36.14 16.19
CA LEU A 51 -2.51 35.98 15.37
C LEU A 51 -2.70 34.92 14.29
N VAL A 52 -3.72 34.06 14.36
CA VAL A 52 -3.84 32.94 13.42
C VAL A 52 -4.44 33.39 12.09
N VAL A 53 -3.63 33.37 11.04
CA VAL A 53 -4.02 33.71 9.66
C VAL A 53 -4.65 32.51 8.95
N ALA A 54 -4.07 31.32 9.14
CA ALA A 54 -4.58 30.10 8.52
C ALA A 54 -4.42 28.87 9.41
N LYS A 55 -5.37 27.94 9.27
CA LYS A 55 -5.34 26.61 9.90
C LYS A 55 -5.53 25.57 8.81
N GLY A 56 -4.70 24.52 8.82
CA GLY A 56 -4.78 23.47 7.81
C GLY A 56 -4.36 22.10 8.33
N LYS A 57 -4.49 21.10 7.45
CA LYS A 57 -4.03 19.73 7.69
C LYS A 57 -3.31 19.20 6.47
N ILE A 58 -2.29 18.38 6.68
CA ILE A 58 -1.59 17.67 5.61
C ILE A 58 -2.44 16.46 5.22
N ARG A 59 -2.67 16.26 3.92
CA ARG A 59 -3.46 15.13 3.41
C ARG A 59 -2.58 13.90 3.16
N PRO A 60 -3.17 12.70 3.00
CA PRO A 60 -2.41 11.49 2.69
C PRO A 60 -1.55 11.68 1.44
N GLY A 61 -0.25 11.39 1.55
CA GLY A 61 0.71 11.53 0.45
C GLY A 61 1.14 12.96 0.09
N ASP A 62 0.58 13.98 0.75
CA ASP A 62 0.92 15.38 0.49
C ASP A 62 2.25 15.79 1.14
N LEU A 63 2.85 16.82 0.55
CA LEU A 63 4.07 17.47 1.01
C LEU A 63 3.75 18.88 1.49
N PHE A 64 4.05 19.17 2.74
CA PHE A 64 4.08 20.54 3.25
C PHE A 64 5.53 21.01 3.25
N LEU A 65 5.84 22.11 2.55
CA LEU A 65 7.19 22.62 2.40
C LEU A 65 7.20 24.14 2.58
N VAL A 66 8.16 24.62 3.37
CA VAL A 66 8.38 26.03 3.66
C VAL A 66 9.80 26.39 3.24
N ASP A 67 9.96 27.48 2.50
CA ASP A 67 11.25 28.11 2.22
C ASP A 67 11.54 29.17 3.28
N THR A 68 12.54 28.95 4.12
CA THR A 68 12.87 29.89 5.22
C THR A 68 13.64 31.11 4.74
N GLU A 69 14.22 31.11 3.53
CA GLU A 69 14.87 32.30 2.97
C GLU A 69 13.83 33.25 2.37
N ASN A 70 12.86 32.71 1.65
CA ASN A 70 11.80 33.48 1.01
C ASN A 70 10.55 33.66 1.90
N CYS A 71 10.53 33.08 3.10
CA CYS A 71 9.40 33.09 4.03
C CYS A 71 8.06 32.68 3.39
N THR A 72 8.08 31.66 2.52
CA THR A 72 6.89 31.24 1.75
C THR A 72 6.59 29.76 1.90
N ILE A 73 5.30 29.44 1.92
CA ILE A 73 4.82 28.06 1.81
C ILE A 73 4.79 27.70 0.33
N ILE A 74 5.51 26.63 -0.04
CA ILE A 74 5.60 26.19 -1.43
C ILE A 74 4.40 25.33 -1.76
N ASN A 75 3.77 25.63 -2.90
CA ASN A 75 2.68 24.81 -3.43
C ASN A 75 3.22 23.45 -3.90
N GLN A 76 2.70 22.36 -3.32
CA GLN A 76 3.08 21.00 -3.67
C GLN A 76 2.87 20.65 -5.15
N ASP A 77 1.85 21.22 -5.79
CA ASP A 77 1.53 20.89 -7.18
C ASP A 77 2.62 21.44 -8.12
N ASN A 78 3.19 22.59 -7.78
CA ASN A 78 4.33 23.16 -8.49
C ASN A 78 5.56 22.26 -8.31
N ILE A 79 5.83 21.78 -7.08
CA ILE A 79 6.97 20.87 -6.82
C ILE A 79 6.81 19.58 -7.63
N LYS A 80 5.63 18.97 -7.61
CA LYS A 80 5.34 17.74 -8.36
C LYS A 80 5.48 17.99 -9.86
N HIS A 81 4.96 19.11 -10.35
CA HIS A 81 5.08 19.51 -11.74
C HIS A 81 6.55 19.67 -12.14
N ASP A 82 7.31 20.50 -11.43
CA ASP A 82 8.72 20.75 -11.69
C ASP A 82 9.55 19.48 -11.68
N ILE A 83 9.29 18.56 -10.74
CA ILE A 83 9.99 17.27 -10.70
C ILE A 83 9.57 16.40 -11.90
N SER A 84 8.27 16.33 -12.21
CA SER A 84 7.74 15.51 -13.29
C SER A 84 8.17 15.96 -14.68
N THR A 85 8.52 17.24 -14.86
CA THR A 85 8.93 17.82 -16.14
C THR A 85 10.45 17.91 -16.33
N ARG A 86 11.25 17.56 -15.32
CA ARG A 86 12.72 17.53 -15.43
C ARG A 86 13.21 16.60 -16.52
N GLU A 87 12.52 15.48 -16.72
CA GLU A 87 12.87 14.46 -17.68
C GLU A 87 11.60 13.88 -18.30
N ASN A 88 11.71 13.27 -19.48
CA ASN A 88 10.57 12.62 -20.11
C ASN A 88 10.34 11.20 -19.54
N PHE A 89 9.84 11.14 -18.30
CA PHE A 89 9.58 9.87 -17.62
C PHE A 89 8.55 8.98 -18.36
N SER A 90 7.59 9.57 -19.08
CA SER A 90 6.62 8.80 -19.89
C SER A 90 7.33 8.02 -20.99
N GLN A 91 8.21 8.69 -21.73
CA GLN A 91 8.99 8.05 -22.79
C GLN A 91 9.92 6.96 -22.24
N TRP A 92 10.44 7.12 -21.02
CA TRP A 92 11.25 6.07 -20.39
C TRP A 92 10.42 4.84 -20.05
N LEU A 93 9.20 5.03 -19.53
CA LEU A 93 8.27 3.94 -19.25
C LEU A 93 7.87 3.23 -20.54
N GLU A 94 7.52 3.96 -21.59
CA GLU A 94 7.12 3.39 -22.88
C GLU A 94 8.26 2.60 -23.54
N ASN A 95 9.48 3.13 -23.53
CA ASN A 95 10.59 2.52 -24.25
C ASN A 95 11.30 1.38 -23.50
N LYS A 96 11.16 1.32 -22.16
CA LYS A 96 11.93 0.39 -21.32
C LYS A 96 11.08 -0.54 -20.46
N THR A 97 9.76 -0.44 -20.53
CA THR A 97 8.85 -1.34 -19.80
C THR A 97 8.26 -2.35 -20.76
N ILE A 98 8.39 -3.63 -20.43
CA ILE A 98 7.67 -4.72 -21.10
C ILE A 98 6.55 -5.13 -20.15
N THR A 99 5.30 -5.07 -20.64
CA THR A 99 4.15 -5.51 -19.85
C THR A 99 3.87 -7.00 -20.07
N LEU A 100 3.22 -7.65 -19.10
CA LEU A 100 2.83 -9.05 -19.25
C LEU A 100 1.92 -9.25 -20.47
N ASP A 101 0.99 -8.31 -20.70
CA ASP A 101 0.07 -8.35 -21.84
C ASP A 101 0.81 -8.38 -23.19
N GLN A 102 1.89 -7.61 -23.32
CA GLN A 102 2.73 -7.61 -24.52
C GLN A 102 3.43 -8.97 -24.72
N LEU A 103 3.82 -9.64 -23.64
CA LEU A 103 4.44 -10.97 -23.71
C LEU A 103 3.43 -12.07 -24.02
N THR A 104 2.22 -11.97 -23.48
CA THR A 104 1.20 -13.02 -23.62
C THR A 104 0.30 -12.86 -24.84
N ALA A 105 0.33 -11.71 -25.53
CA ALA A 105 -0.53 -11.41 -26.68
C ALA A 105 -0.47 -12.49 -27.79
N ASN A 106 0.67 -13.15 -27.97
CA ASN A 106 0.88 -14.16 -29.01
C ASN A 106 1.08 -15.57 -28.45
N ILE A 107 0.89 -15.79 -27.15
CA ILE A 107 1.00 -17.12 -26.55
C ILE A 107 -0.38 -17.78 -26.68
N PRO A 108 -0.53 -18.83 -27.50
CA PRO A 108 -1.77 -19.57 -27.56
C PRO A 108 -2.03 -20.20 -26.18
N ILE A 109 -3.17 -19.88 -25.58
CA ILE A 109 -3.62 -20.53 -24.36
C ILE A 109 -4.12 -21.91 -24.76
N ASP A 110 -3.31 -22.95 -24.51
CA ASP A 110 -3.74 -24.32 -24.68
C ASP A 110 -4.61 -24.74 -23.50
N ILE A 111 -5.92 -24.69 -23.71
CA ILE A 111 -6.95 -25.12 -22.76
C ILE A 111 -7.26 -26.62 -22.87
N ASN A 112 -6.59 -27.36 -23.77
CA ASN A 112 -6.80 -28.80 -23.94
C ASN A 112 -5.94 -29.61 -22.95
N THR A 113 -6.08 -29.32 -21.67
CA THR A 113 -5.54 -30.21 -20.65
C THR A 113 -6.47 -31.41 -20.49
N PRO A 114 -5.95 -32.65 -20.48
CA PRO A 114 -6.77 -33.83 -20.28
C PRO A 114 -7.46 -33.77 -18.91
N THR A 115 -8.78 -33.93 -18.91
CA THR A 115 -9.60 -33.89 -17.69
C THR A 115 -9.40 -35.18 -16.90
N HIS A 116 -8.43 -35.19 -16.00
CA HIS A 116 -8.29 -36.23 -15.00
C HIS A 116 -9.11 -35.87 -13.75
N GLY A 117 -9.79 -36.85 -13.15
CA GLY A 117 -10.38 -36.68 -11.83
C GLY A 117 -9.29 -36.35 -10.79
N VAL A 118 -9.67 -35.66 -9.71
CA VAL A 118 -8.72 -35.25 -8.64
C VAL A 118 -7.92 -36.44 -8.10
N LEU A 119 -8.57 -37.59 -7.95
CA LEU A 119 -7.98 -38.83 -7.44
C LEU A 119 -7.13 -39.57 -8.49
N ASP A 120 -7.36 -39.29 -9.78
CA ASP A 120 -6.65 -39.94 -10.88
C ASP A 120 -5.39 -39.17 -11.30
N ASN A 121 -5.13 -38.03 -10.65
CA ASN A 121 -4.00 -37.16 -10.94
C ASN A 121 -2.96 -37.26 -9.82
N GLU A 122 -1.96 -38.10 -10.03
CA GLU A 122 -0.85 -38.32 -9.09
C GLU A 122 -0.14 -37.02 -8.69
N ARG A 123 -0.10 -36.02 -9.59
CA ARG A 123 0.52 -34.72 -9.29
C ARG A 123 -0.29 -33.91 -8.29
N LEU A 124 -1.63 -33.96 -8.37
CA LEU A 124 -2.50 -33.27 -7.41
C LEU A 124 -2.33 -33.89 -6.02
N LEU A 125 -2.35 -35.23 -5.95
CA LEU A 125 -2.16 -35.96 -4.69
C LEU A 125 -0.78 -35.70 -4.08
N ALA A 126 0.29 -35.70 -4.89
CA ALA A 126 1.65 -35.43 -4.43
C ALA A 126 1.84 -34.00 -3.90
N ASN A 127 1.00 -33.04 -4.33
CA ASN A 127 1.00 -31.66 -3.84
C ASN A 127 -0.06 -31.39 -2.77
N GLY A 128 -0.65 -32.44 -2.18
CA GLY A 128 -1.60 -32.31 -1.07
C GLY A 128 -2.99 -31.80 -1.47
N PHE A 129 -3.34 -31.78 -2.76
CA PHE A 129 -4.70 -31.42 -3.18
C PHE A 129 -5.68 -32.54 -2.84
N THR A 130 -6.67 -32.21 -2.02
CA THR A 130 -7.77 -33.12 -1.67
C THR A 130 -9.04 -32.73 -2.42
N PHE A 131 -9.99 -33.68 -2.49
CA PHE A 131 -11.32 -33.40 -3.04
C PHE A 131 -12.02 -32.24 -2.30
N GLU A 132 -11.86 -32.19 -0.99
CA GLU A 132 -12.39 -31.13 -0.13
C GLU A 132 -11.75 -29.78 -0.45
N LEU A 133 -10.42 -29.70 -0.56
CA LEU A 133 -9.71 -28.46 -0.90
C LEU A 133 -10.15 -27.94 -2.27
N ILE A 134 -10.30 -28.81 -3.26
CA ILE A 134 -10.75 -28.42 -4.60
C ILE A 134 -12.22 -27.97 -4.59
N GLY A 135 -13.10 -28.72 -3.93
CA GLY A 135 -14.53 -28.43 -3.90
C GLY A 135 -14.90 -27.22 -3.05
N LEU A 136 -14.24 -27.05 -1.89
CA LEU A 136 -14.57 -25.98 -0.94
C LEU A 136 -13.78 -24.69 -1.18
N LEU A 137 -12.54 -24.75 -1.69
CA LEU A 137 -11.72 -23.55 -1.90
C LEU A 137 -11.62 -23.18 -3.38
N LEU A 138 -11.11 -24.10 -4.23
CA LEU A 138 -10.80 -23.77 -5.62
C LEU A 138 -12.04 -23.57 -6.50
N ALA A 139 -13.07 -24.42 -6.37
CA ALA A 139 -14.27 -24.30 -7.19
C ALA A 139 -15.02 -22.97 -6.94
N PRO A 140 -15.23 -22.50 -5.69
CA PRO A 140 -15.79 -21.17 -5.45
C PRO A 140 -14.93 -20.03 -6.00
N MET A 141 -13.60 -20.11 -5.89
CA MET A 141 -12.69 -19.12 -6.46
C MET A 141 -12.81 -19.05 -7.99
N ALA A 142 -12.87 -20.20 -8.66
CA ALA A 142 -13.02 -20.27 -10.11
C ALA A 142 -14.38 -19.73 -10.59
N LEU A 143 -15.46 -20.01 -9.86
CA LEU A 143 -16.81 -19.62 -10.24
C LEU A 143 -17.15 -18.16 -9.90
N THR A 144 -16.68 -17.66 -8.76
CA THR A 144 -17.08 -16.34 -8.23
C THR A 144 -15.99 -15.29 -8.26
N GLY A 145 -14.74 -15.68 -8.53
CA GLY A 145 -13.58 -14.81 -8.46
C GLY A 145 -13.25 -14.32 -7.04
N LYS A 146 -13.79 -14.98 -6.02
CA LYS A 146 -13.60 -14.63 -4.59
C LYS A 146 -13.13 -15.84 -3.81
N GLU A 147 -12.35 -15.59 -2.76
CA GLU A 147 -11.97 -16.62 -1.80
C GLU A 147 -13.21 -17.22 -1.13
N ALA A 148 -13.14 -18.53 -0.85
CA ALA A 148 -14.22 -19.24 -0.19
C ALA A 148 -14.37 -18.77 1.26
N LEU A 149 -15.61 -18.52 1.68
CA LEU A 149 -15.92 -18.13 3.06
C LEU A 149 -16.29 -19.37 3.86
N GLY A 150 -15.56 -19.58 4.96
CA GLY A 150 -15.89 -20.57 5.99
C GLY A 150 -16.45 -19.91 7.25
N SER A 151 -17.11 -20.70 8.08
CA SER A 151 -17.51 -20.30 9.43
C SER A 151 -16.99 -21.34 10.42
N MET A 152 -16.81 -20.95 11.69
CA MET A 152 -16.17 -21.73 12.76
C MET A 152 -14.63 -21.63 12.77
N GLY A 153 -14.05 -21.88 13.95
CA GLY A 153 -12.61 -21.86 14.16
C GLY A 153 -11.93 -23.05 13.50
N ASN A 154 -10.62 -22.95 13.30
CA ASN A 154 -9.83 -24.09 12.87
C ASN A 154 -9.50 -24.97 14.08
N ASP A 155 -10.24 -26.06 14.26
CA ASP A 155 -10.05 -27.04 15.34
C ASP A 155 -8.95 -28.07 15.01
N ALA A 156 -8.28 -27.95 13.86
CA ALA A 156 -7.16 -28.83 13.51
C ALA A 156 -5.93 -28.55 14.41
N PRO A 157 -5.13 -29.59 14.71
CA PRO A 157 -3.88 -29.41 15.44
C PRO A 157 -2.94 -28.45 14.69
N LEU A 158 -2.03 -27.81 15.44
CA LEU A 158 -0.95 -27.03 14.82
C LEU A 158 -0.16 -27.91 13.83
N ALA A 159 0.33 -27.31 12.75
CA ALA A 159 1.05 -28.04 11.70
C ALA A 159 2.19 -28.92 12.26
N CYS A 160 2.91 -28.46 13.29
CA CYS A 160 3.98 -29.22 13.95
C CYS A 160 3.52 -30.38 14.85
N LEU A 161 2.23 -30.44 15.20
CA LEU A 161 1.61 -31.48 16.03
C LEU A 161 0.68 -32.38 15.22
N ASN A 162 0.50 -32.11 13.92
CA ASN A 162 -0.39 -32.89 13.08
C ASN A 162 0.29 -34.22 12.70
N GLU A 163 -0.42 -35.33 12.89
CA GLU A 163 0.05 -36.66 12.48
C GLU A 163 -0.12 -36.88 10.97
N ALA A 164 -1.04 -36.14 10.34
CA ALA A 164 -1.23 -36.15 8.89
C ALA A 164 -0.21 -35.25 8.19
N PRO A 165 0.13 -35.54 6.92
CA PRO A 165 1.00 -34.67 6.13
C PRO A 165 0.35 -33.29 5.97
N VAL A 166 1.05 -32.26 6.40
CA VAL A 166 0.67 -30.85 6.28
C VAL A 166 1.58 -30.14 5.29
N MET A 167 1.07 -29.11 4.64
CA MET A 167 1.82 -28.38 3.62
C MET A 167 2.75 -27.35 4.26
N LEU A 168 3.82 -27.00 3.55
CA LEU A 168 4.82 -26.06 4.06
C LEU A 168 4.21 -24.70 4.44
N PHE A 169 3.20 -24.23 3.71
CA PHE A 169 2.53 -22.96 3.99
C PHE A 169 1.73 -22.95 5.30
N ASP A 170 1.30 -24.11 5.83
CA ASP A 170 0.53 -24.18 7.07
C ASP A 170 1.33 -23.76 8.31
N TYR A 171 2.66 -23.81 8.21
CA TYR A 171 3.63 -23.35 9.22
C TYR A 171 3.79 -21.83 9.25
N PHE A 172 3.45 -21.12 8.17
CA PHE A 172 3.58 -19.67 8.11
C PHE A 172 2.26 -19.01 8.48
N LYS A 173 2.25 -18.29 9.60
CA LYS A 173 1.08 -17.50 10.02
C LYS A 173 1.23 -16.05 9.58
N HIS A 174 0.12 -15.46 9.12
CA HIS A 174 0.06 -14.04 8.77
C HIS A 174 0.14 -13.20 10.06
N TYR A 175 0.96 -12.15 10.03
CA TYR A 175 1.13 -11.16 11.11
C TYR A 175 0.38 -9.87 10.80
#